data_AF-A0A941YCI2-F1
#
_entry.id   AF-A0A941YCI2-F1
#
_cell.length_a   1.000
_cell.length_b   1.000
_cell.length_c   1.000
_cell.angle_alpha   90.00
_cell.angle_beta   90.00
_cell.angle_gamma   90.00
#
_symmetry.space_group_name_H-M   'P 1'
#
loop_
_entity.id
_entity.type
_entity.pdbx_description
1 polymer ?
#
loop_
_entity_poly.entity_id
_entity_poly.type
_entity_poly.pdbx_seq_one_letter_code
_entity_poly.pdbx_strand_id
1 'polypeptide(L)'
;MIPREIDELMWTIAEGGNSEAISEFGDRYPNLREELLKRIRTVNALKSGGRSVPSGKVPTFNNTRVQPFNWRIVFATLGLTILVMASYGLWRATSHPQSAPVVPPVNVNEPQLPQANIAIQPGSAEPQPRPKNNAPINSPVVPNVEPDIPAQQATSVKLESATLHAAITLIAEAGGMKVTIAPGTPNPTVKIDFEDMTPLDMLKKLGQDYAFNTLMDGDHAILVIPKKDEDDELMTNETR
;
A
#
# COMPACT_ATOMS: atom_id res chain seq x y z
N MET A 1 6.72 15.24 31.43
CA MET A 1 6.29 16.62 31.05
C MET A 1 7.45 17.54 31.38
N ILE A 2 8.02 18.25 30.40
CA ILE A 2 9.23 19.06 30.59
C ILE A 2 8.82 20.45 31.09
N PRO A 3 9.42 20.98 32.17
CA PRO A 3 9.18 22.36 32.60
C PRO A 3 9.50 23.35 31.49
N ARG A 4 8.66 24.37 31.33
CA ARG A 4 8.76 25.37 30.25
C ARG A 4 10.11 26.06 30.19
N GLU A 5 10.70 26.38 31.34
CA GLU A 5 12.01 27.04 31.43
C GLU A 5 13.14 26.18 30.85
N ILE A 6 13.09 24.87 31.10
CA ILE A 6 14.08 23.92 30.57
C ILE A 6 13.86 23.73 29.06
N ASP A 7 12.60 23.77 28.62
CA ASP A 7 12.24 23.74 27.21
C ASP A 7 12.86 24.90 26.43
N GLU A 8 12.68 26.12 26.95
CA GLU A 8 13.23 27.36 26.39
C GLU A 8 14.77 27.31 26.36
N LEU A 9 15.40 26.87 27.46
CA LEU A 9 16.86 26.71 27.52
C LEU A 9 17.40 25.72 26.48
N MET A 10 16.73 24.57 26.28
CA MET A 10 17.14 23.61 25.26
C MET A 10 17.05 24.18 23.85
N TRP A 11 16.01 24.99 23.56
CA TRP A 11 15.90 25.67 22.26
C TRP A 11 17.03 26.68 22.04
N THR A 12 17.36 27.48 23.05
CA THR A 12 18.48 28.43 22.98
C THR A 12 19.82 27.73 22.74
N ILE A 13 20.08 26.61 23.44
CA ILE A 13 21.30 25.82 23.25
C ILE A 13 21.34 25.21 21.85
N ALA A 14 20.21 24.67 21.37
CA ALA A 14 20.12 24.06 20.05
C ALA A 14 20.33 25.08 18.91
N GLU A 15 19.88 26.33 19.07
CA GLU A 15 20.08 27.40 18.10
C GLU A 15 21.52 27.91 18.08
N GLY A 16 22.14 28.05 19.26
CA GLY A 16 23.51 28.55 19.40
C GLY A 16 24.59 27.55 18.98
N GLY A 17 24.34 26.25 19.16
CA GLY A 17 25.29 25.19 18.78
C GLY A 17 26.61 25.18 19.56
N ASN A 18 26.66 25.79 20.74
CA ASN A 18 27.87 25.83 21.58
C ASN A 18 28.10 24.46 22.26
N SER A 19 29.22 23.80 21.94
CA SER A 19 29.56 22.48 22.49
C SER A 19 29.71 22.48 24.01
N GLU A 20 30.18 23.58 24.60
CA GLU A 20 30.35 23.71 26.05
C GLU A 20 28.99 23.71 26.77
N ALA A 21 28.03 24.49 26.26
CA ALA A 21 26.67 24.55 26.80
C ALA A 21 25.91 23.22 26.65
N ILE A 22 26.18 22.46 25.58
CA ILE A 22 25.62 21.11 25.39
C ILE A 22 26.17 20.13 26.44
N SER A 23 27.47 20.20 26.74
CA SER A 23 28.09 19.36 27.78
C SER A 23 27.55 19.71 29.16
N GLU A 24 27.55 20.99 29.52
CA GLU A 24 27.07 21.46 30.82
C GLU A 24 25.59 21.10 31.05
N PHE A 25 24.76 21.22 30.00
CA PHE A 25 23.37 20.80 30.07
C PHE A 25 23.22 19.29 30.25
N GLY A 26 24.07 18.50 29.57
CA GLY A 26 24.09 17.04 29.69
C GLY A 26 24.45 16.56 31.10
N ASP A 27 25.36 17.28 31.77
CA ASP A 27 25.76 16.99 33.16
C ASP A 27 24.67 17.40 34.15
N ARG A 28 23.99 18.54 33.90
CA ARG A 28 22.93 19.08 34.78
C ARG A 28 21.61 18.33 34.64
N TYR A 29 21.27 17.86 33.45
CA TYR A 29 19.99 17.20 33.13
C TYR A 29 20.21 15.92 32.30
N PRO A 30 20.78 14.85 32.89
CA PRO A 30 21.17 13.65 32.15
C PRO A 30 19.98 12.95 31.47
N ASN A 31 18.80 13.01 32.07
CA ASN A 31 17.56 12.43 31.55
C ASN A 31 16.94 13.20 30.36
N LEU A 32 17.39 14.42 30.08
CA LEU A 32 16.90 15.26 28.97
C LEU A 32 17.89 15.36 27.81
N ARG A 33 19.01 14.63 27.88
CA ARG A 33 20.07 14.67 26.87
C ARG A 33 19.57 14.25 25.48
N GLU A 34 18.71 13.24 25.41
CA GLU A 34 18.14 12.76 24.15
C GLU A 34 17.18 13.78 23.51
N GLU A 35 16.37 14.45 24.33
CA GLU A 35 15.46 15.51 23.89
C GLU A 35 16.23 16.73 23.35
N LEU A 36 17.34 17.10 23.99
CA LEU A 36 18.23 18.15 23.49
C LEU A 36 18.84 17.78 22.13
N LEU A 37 19.37 16.56 21.98
CA LEU A 37 19.93 16.08 20.71
C LEU A 37 18.89 16.06 19.59
N LYS A 38 17.65 15.67 19.90
CA LYS A 38 16.54 15.71 18.94
C LYS A 38 16.28 17.14 18.45
N ARG A 39 16.26 18.13 19.34
CA ARG A 39 16.09 19.55 18.98
C ARG A 39 17.25 20.07 18.13
N ILE A 40 18.48 19.74 18.49
CA ILE A 40 19.67 20.11 17.70
C ILE A 40 19.55 19.59 16.26
N ARG A 41 19.13 18.33 16.07
CA ARG A 41 18.90 17.77 14.72
C ARG A 41 17.81 18.53 13.97
N THR A 42 16.69 18.83 14.62
CA THR A 42 15.60 19.60 14.00
C THR A 42 16.05 21.00 13.58
N VAL A 43 16.74 21.73 14.46
CA VAL A 43 17.26 23.07 14.16
C VAL A 43 18.26 23.00 13.01
N ASN A 44 19.17 22.03 13.03
CA ASN A 44 20.13 21.84 11.95
C ASN A 44 19.44 21.49 10.62
N ALA A 45 18.43 20.63 10.64
CA ALA A 45 17.64 20.28 9.45
C ALA A 45 16.90 21.49 8.87
N LEU A 46 16.34 22.35 9.71
CA LEU A 46 15.71 23.60 9.27
C LEU A 46 16.74 24.59 8.70
N LYS A 47 17.90 24.71 9.36
CA LYS A 47 18.99 25.60 8.93
C LYS A 47 19.65 25.13 7.63
N SER A 48 19.77 23.81 7.41
CA SER A 48 20.25 23.23 6.16
C SER A 48 19.18 23.21 5.06
N GLY A 49 17.91 23.01 5.43
CA GLY A 49 16.78 22.97 4.50
C GLY A 49 16.57 24.27 3.73
N GLY A 50 16.89 25.41 4.35
CA GLY A 50 16.88 26.72 3.67
C GLY A 50 18.05 26.96 2.70
N ARG A 51 19.13 26.16 2.76
CA ARG A 51 20.36 26.38 2.00
C ARG A 51 20.47 25.58 0.70
N SER A 52 19.53 24.69 0.40
CA SER A 52 19.57 23.90 -0.82
C SER A 52 18.18 23.73 -1.42
N VAL A 53 17.58 24.84 -1.86
CA VAL A 53 16.74 24.76 -3.06
C VAL A 53 17.76 24.79 -4.21
N PRO A 54 17.99 23.69 -4.95
CA PRO A 54 18.71 23.80 -6.20
C PRO A 54 18.00 24.90 -6.99
N SER A 55 18.74 25.78 -7.66
CA SER A 55 18.18 26.76 -8.59
C SER A 55 17.60 26.04 -9.82
N GLY A 56 16.72 25.08 -9.58
CA GLY A 56 15.93 24.36 -10.55
C GLY A 56 14.89 25.34 -11.06
N LYS A 57 14.96 25.54 -12.37
CA LYS A 57 14.00 26.23 -13.22
C LYS A 57 12.59 26.11 -12.62
N VAL A 58 12.04 27.23 -12.16
CA VAL A 58 10.65 27.30 -11.68
C VAL A 58 9.76 26.67 -12.77
N PRO A 59 8.94 25.66 -12.46
CA PRO A 59 8.14 24.98 -13.47
C PRO A 59 7.19 25.99 -14.11
N THR A 60 7.44 26.30 -15.38
CA THR A 60 6.59 27.18 -16.17
C THR A 60 5.28 26.45 -16.45
N PHE A 61 4.15 27.07 -16.11
CA PHE A 61 2.84 26.58 -16.49
C PHE A 61 2.72 26.59 -18.00
N ASN A 62 2.95 25.44 -18.64
CA ASN A 62 2.70 25.28 -20.06
C ASN A 62 1.20 25.02 -20.21
N ASN A 63 0.46 25.96 -20.80
CA ASN A 63 -0.94 25.75 -21.16
C ASN A 63 -0.98 24.61 -22.18
N THR A 64 -1.31 23.40 -21.72
CA THR A 64 -1.46 22.23 -22.57
C THR A 64 -2.51 22.54 -23.63
N ARG A 65 -2.05 22.76 -24.86
CA ARG A 65 -2.90 23.02 -26.01
C ARG A 65 -3.70 21.75 -26.24
N VAL A 66 -4.96 21.73 -25.83
CA VAL A 66 -5.88 20.62 -26.07
C VAL A 66 -5.84 20.27 -27.55
N GLN A 67 -5.32 19.08 -27.86
CA GLN A 67 -5.19 18.60 -29.23
C GLN A 67 -6.59 18.48 -29.85
N PRO A 68 -6.82 18.93 -31.09
CA PRO A 68 -8.14 18.85 -31.70
C PRO A 68 -8.61 17.39 -31.78
N PHE A 69 -9.79 17.14 -31.23
CA PHE A 69 -10.42 15.83 -31.16
C PHE A 69 -10.54 15.19 -32.56
N ASN A 70 -9.79 14.11 -32.79
CA ASN A 70 -9.69 13.48 -34.11
C ASN A 70 -10.83 12.45 -34.30
N TRP A 71 -11.93 12.88 -34.92
CA TRP A 71 -13.13 12.07 -35.18
C TRP A 71 -12.87 10.73 -35.91
N ARG A 72 -11.73 10.60 -36.59
CA ARG A 72 -11.37 9.36 -37.29
C ARG A 72 -11.17 8.18 -36.35
N ILE A 73 -10.69 8.42 -35.12
CA ILE A 73 -10.46 7.35 -34.13
C ILE A 73 -11.81 6.78 -33.64
N VAL A 74 -12.82 7.63 -33.49
CA VAL A 74 -14.16 7.24 -33.02
C VAL A 74 -14.83 6.25 -33.99
N PHE A 75 -14.70 6.48 -35.30
CA PHE A 75 -15.26 5.57 -36.30
C PHE A 75 -14.53 4.23 -36.38
N ALA A 76 -13.22 4.20 -36.15
CA ALA A 76 -12.44 2.96 -36.13
C ALA A 76 -12.84 2.05 -34.95
N THR A 77 -13.09 2.63 -33.77
CA THR A 77 -13.50 1.86 -32.59
C THR A 77 -14.91 1.28 -32.71
N LEU A 78 -15.84 2.00 -33.38
CA LEU A 78 -17.22 1.53 -33.55
C LEU A 78 -17.28 0.28 -34.44
N GLY A 79 -16.51 0.24 -35.53
CA GLY A 79 -16.43 -0.92 -36.42
C GLY A 79 -15.93 -2.19 -35.72
N LEU A 80 -14.95 -2.06 -34.82
CA LEU A 80 -14.39 -3.20 -34.10
C LEU A 80 -15.38 -3.82 -33.11
N THR A 81 -16.18 -3.00 -32.42
CA THR A 81 -17.19 -3.49 -31.47
C THR A 81 -18.30 -4.30 -32.15
N ILE A 82 -18.73 -3.92 -33.35
CA ILE A 82 -19.75 -4.65 -34.13
C ILE A 82 -19.21 -6.03 -34.53
N LEU A 83 -17.95 -6.11 -34.94
CA LEU A 83 -17.32 -7.38 -35.33
C LEU A 83 -17.22 -8.37 -34.15
N VAL A 84 -16.87 -7.87 -32.95
CA VAL A 84 -16.79 -8.70 -31.74
C VAL A 84 -18.16 -9.24 -31.33
N MET A 85 -19.23 -8.42 -31.39
CA MET A 85 -20.59 -8.89 -31.10
C MET A 85 -21.07 -9.95 -32.10
N ALA A 86 -20.77 -9.78 -33.39
CA ALA A 86 -21.13 -10.77 -34.41
C ALA A 86 -20.42 -12.11 -34.20
N SER A 87 -19.13 -12.07 -33.84
CA SER A 87 -18.34 -13.27 -33.54
C SER A 87 -18.89 -14.02 -32.31
N TYR A 88 -19.24 -13.30 -31.25
CA TYR A 88 -19.79 -13.90 -30.03
C TYR A 88 -21.16 -14.55 -30.25
N GLY A 89 -22.03 -13.92 -31.05
CA GLY A 89 -23.34 -14.48 -31.40
C GLY A 89 -23.24 -15.81 -32.14
N LEU A 90 -22.28 -15.93 -33.07
CA LEU A 90 -22.05 -17.15 -33.84
C LEU A 90 -21.54 -18.30 -32.97
N TRP A 91 -20.62 -18.01 -32.04
CA TRP A 91 -20.10 -19.00 -31.09
C TRP A 91 -21.19 -19.52 -30.15
N ARG A 92 -22.08 -18.65 -29.66
CA ARG A 92 -23.18 -19.06 -28.78
C ARG A 92 -24.22 -19.92 -29.51
N ALA A 93 -24.49 -19.67 -30.78
CA ALA A 93 -25.45 -20.43 -31.57
C ALA A 93 -24.97 -21.86 -31.90
N THR A 94 -23.65 -22.07 -32.00
CA THR A 94 -23.07 -23.38 -32.32
C THR A 94 -22.69 -24.19 -31.07
N SER A 95 -22.44 -23.52 -29.95
CA SER A 95 -22.11 -24.16 -28.67
C SER A 95 -23.37 -24.68 -27.97
N HIS A 96 -23.94 -25.78 -28.45
CA HIS A 96 -24.91 -26.53 -27.67
C HIS A 96 -24.17 -27.17 -26.48
N PRO A 97 -24.51 -26.85 -25.23
CA PRO A 97 -23.93 -27.55 -24.09
C PRO A 97 -24.33 -29.01 -24.19
N GLN A 98 -23.34 -29.87 -24.41
CA GLN A 98 -23.53 -31.31 -24.38
C GLN A 98 -23.97 -31.67 -22.96
N SER A 99 -25.23 -32.05 -22.79
CA SER A 99 -25.77 -32.47 -21.51
C SER A 99 -24.88 -33.56 -20.94
N ALA A 100 -24.26 -33.28 -19.79
CA ALA A 100 -23.42 -34.24 -19.11
C ALA A 100 -24.26 -35.49 -18.78
N PRO A 101 -23.72 -36.71 -18.95
CA PRO A 101 -24.41 -37.93 -18.58
C PRO A 101 -24.70 -37.89 -17.07
N VAL A 102 -25.98 -38.08 -16.73
CA VAL A 102 -26.43 -38.19 -15.33
C VAL A 102 -25.79 -39.43 -14.72
N VAL A 103 -24.81 -39.22 -13.84
CA VAL A 103 -24.22 -40.29 -13.03
C VAL A 103 -25.20 -40.61 -11.89
N PRO A 104 -25.61 -41.87 -11.67
CA PRO A 104 -26.47 -42.22 -10.54
C PRO A 104 -25.74 -41.96 -9.21
N PRO A 105 -26.46 -41.57 -8.14
CA PRO A 105 -25.84 -41.26 -6.86
C PRO A 105 -25.16 -42.49 -6.26
N VAL A 106 -23.86 -42.40 -6.03
CA VAL A 106 -23.10 -43.34 -5.20
C VAL A 106 -23.52 -43.13 -3.75
N ASN A 107 -24.02 -44.20 -3.13
CA ASN A 107 -24.41 -44.23 -1.73
C ASN A 107 -23.14 -44.24 -0.87
N VAL A 108 -22.72 -43.06 -0.41
CA VAL A 108 -21.61 -42.91 0.54
C VAL A 108 -22.17 -43.14 1.94
N ASN A 109 -21.86 -44.30 2.52
CA ASN A 109 -22.04 -44.55 3.95
C ASN A 109 -21.15 -43.57 4.74
N GLU A 110 -21.78 -42.57 5.34
CA GLU A 110 -21.16 -41.57 6.19
C GLU A 110 -20.97 -42.14 7.62
N PRO A 111 -19.76 -42.13 8.19
CA PRO A 111 -19.55 -42.46 9.60
C PRO A 111 -20.18 -41.40 10.50
N GLN A 112 -21.12 -41.82 11.33
CA GLN A 112 -21.78 -40.98 12.33
C GLN A 112 -20.78 -40.40 13.35
N LEU A 113 -20.69 -39.07 13.42
CA LEU A 113 -20.13 -38.36 14.57
C LEU A 113 -21.16 -38.31 15.71
N PRO A 114 -20.73 -38.44 16.98
CA PRO A 114 -21.64 -38.45 18.13
C PRO A 114 -22.34 -37.10 18.33
N GLN A 115 -23.68 -37.13 18.32
CA GLN A 115 -24.54 -36.01 18.68
C GLN A 115 -24.37 -35.65 20.16
N ALA A 116 -23.90 -34.42 20.42
CA ALA A 116 -24.02 -33.80 21.73
C ALA A 116 -25.48 -33.43 21.99
N ASN A 117 -26.08 -34.11 22.94
CA ASN A 117 -27.45 -33.95 23.41
C ASN A 117 -27.58 -32.62 24.18
N ILE A 118 -28.16 -31.58 23.57
CA ILE A 118 -28.57 -30.37 24.29
C ILE A 118 -30.09 -30.38 24.39
N ALA A 119 -30.58 -30.73 25.59
CA ALA A 119 -31.98 -30.67 25.95
C ALA A 119 -32.47 -29.21 25.92
N ILE A 120 -33.45 -28.93 25.06
CA ILE A 120 -34.17 -27.67 25.06
C ILE A 120 -35.34 -27.81 26.03
N GLN A 121 -35.30 -27.04 27.10
CA GLN A 121 -36.40 -26.88 28.06
C GLN A 121 -37.26 -25.69 27.61
N PRO A 122 -38.59 -25.80 27.48
CA PRO A 122 -39.45 -24.71 27.04
C PRO A 122 -40.01 -23.93 28.24
N GLY A 123 -39.86 -22.60 28.23
CA GLY A 123 -40.53 -21.69 29.15
C GLY A 123 -40.23 -20.26 28.74
N SER A 124 -41.11 -19.64 27.97
CA SER A 124 -42.22 -18.78 28.42
C SER A 124 -41.79 -17.32 28.57
N ALA A 125 -42.56 -16.47 27.91
CA ALA A 125 -42.28 -15.08 27.60
C ALA A 125 -42.35 -14.15 28.82
N GLU A 126 -41.44 -13.17 28.87
CA GLU A 126 -41.77 -11.83 29.38
C GLU A 126 -40.76 -10.78 28.82
N PRO A 127 -41.22 -9.66 28.25
CA PRO A 127 -40.34 -8.59 27.80
C PRO A 127 -40.07 -7.59 28.94
N GLN A 128 -38.82 -7.49 29.38
CA GLN A 128 -38.37 -6.41 30.27
C GLN A 128 -37.22 -5.58 29.68
N PRO A 129 -37.19 -4.27 30.00
CA PRO A 129 -36.47 -3.26 29.25
C PRO A 129 -34.98 -3.22 29.58
N ARG A 130 -34.18 -2.75 28.61
CA ARG A 130 -32.74 -2.50 28.73
C ARG A 130 -32.40 -1.63 29.95
N PRO A 131 -31.31 -1.98 30.64
CA PRO A 131 -30.35 -0.99 31.12
C PRO A 131 -29.02 -1.17 30.39
N LYS A 132 -28.48 -0.06 29.86
CA LYS A 132 -27.09 0.05 29.42
C LYS A 132 -26.18 -0.14 30.63
N ASN A 133 -25.27 -1.12 30.63
CA ASN A 133 -24.01 -0.99 31.35
C ASN A 133 -22.92 -1.91 30.80
N ASN A 134 -21.69 -1.51 31.08
CA ASN A 134 -20.43 -1.78 30.39
C ASN A 134 -19.80 -3.18 30.59
N ALA A 135 -18.89 -3.48 29.65
CA ALA A 135 -17.71 -4.38 29.72
C ALA A 135 -17.91 -5.88 29.43
N PRO A 136 -16.83 -6.62 29.12
CA PRO A 136 -15.79 -6.39 28.10
C PRO A 136 -15.82 -7.53 27.06
N ILE A 137 -15.64 -7.21 25.78
CA ILE A 137 -15.53 -8.21 24.72
C ILE A 137 -14.16 -8.87 24.85
N ASN A 138 -14.14 -10.15 25.24
CA ASN A 138 -13.02 -11.05 25.02
C ASN A 138 -12.77 -11.14 23.51
N SER A 139 -11.85 -10.33 23.01
CA SER A 139 -11.21 -10.60 21.72
C SER A 139 -10.32 -11.84 21.88
N PRO A 140 -10.34 -12.79 20.93
CA PRO A 140 -9.38 -13.89 20.94
C PRO A 140 -7.95 -13.34 20.93
N VAL A 141 -7.12 -13.88 21.81
CA VAL A 141 -5.68 -13.61 21.87
C VAL A 141 -5.08 -13.96 20.52
N VAL A 142 -4.75 -12.94 19.72
CA VAL A 142 -3.80 -13.08 18.62
C VAL A 142 -2.42 -13.20 19.28
N PRO A 143 -1.65 -14.28 19.04
CA PRO A 143 -0.28 -14.33 19.50
C PRO A 143 0.48 -13.14 18.89
N ASN A 144 0.86 -12.19 19.72
CA ASN A 144 1.83 -11.15 19.37
C ASN A 144 3.20 -11.83 19.27
N VAL A 145 3.44 -12.49 18.14
CA VAL A 145 4.78 -12.90 17.75
C VAL A 145 5.49 -11.61 17.35
N GLU A 146 6.38 -11.16 18.22
CA GLU A 146 7.36 -10.13 17.92
C GLU A 146 8.15 -10.61 16.68
N PRO A 147 8.03 -9.94 15.52
CA PRO A 147 8.64 -10.44 14.32
C PRO A 147 10.12 -10.08 14.33
N ASP A 148 10.95 -11.01 14.80
CA ASP A 148 12.36 -11.06 14.47
C ASP A 148 12.46 -11.50 13.00
N ILE A 149 12.12 -10.61 12.04
CA ILE A 149 12.11 -10.95 10.61
C ILE A 149 13.40 -10.46 9.95
N PRO A 150 14.25 -11.36 9.45
CA PRO A 150 15.20 -10.98 8.42
C PRO A 150 14.41 -10.60 7.16
N ALA A 151 14.43 -9.32 6.80
CA ALA A 151 13.73 -8.70 5.65
C ALA A 151 14.14 -9.23 4.25
N GLN A 152 14.63 -10.47 4.16
CA GLN A 152 15.26 -11.08 2.99
C GLN A 152 14.82 -12.52 2.73
N GLN A 153 13.89 -13.09 3.51
CA GLN A 153 13.43 -14.46 3.23
C GLN A 153 12.61 -14.49 1.94
N ALA A 154 12.88 -15.51 1.12
CA ALA A 154 12.11 -15.78 -0.08
C ALA A 154 10.69 -16.19 0.33
N THR A 155 9.70 -15.56 -0.31
CA THR A 155 8.29 -15.79 -0.03
C THR A 155 7.58 -16.11 -1.34
N SER A 156 6.51 -16.90 -1.28
CA SER A 156 5.63 -17.16 -2.42
C SER A 156 4.32 -16.42 -2.23
N VAL A 157 3.90 -15.65 -3.23
CA VAL A 157 2.69 -14.81 -3.19
C VAL A 157 1.87 -15.08 -4.44
N LYS A 158 0.63 -15.53 -4.23
CA LYS A 158 -0.32 -15.81 -5.31
C LYS A 158 -1.62 -15.04 -5.10
N LEU A 159 -1.95 -14.16 -6.04
CA LEU A 159 -3.17 -13.35 -6.04
C LEU A 159 -3.83 -13.44 -7.41
N GLU A 160 -5.06 -13.96 -7.45
CA GLU A 160 -5.79 -14.18 -8.70
C GLU A 160 -6.46 -12.92 -9.26
N SER A 161 -6.79 -11.96 -8.40
CA SER A 161 -7.43 -10.69 -8.77
C SER A 161 -7.34 -9.71 -7.60
N ALA A 162 -6.34 -8.83 -7.62
CA ALA A 162 -6.18 -7.75 -6.64
C ALA A 162 -5.92 -6.42 -7.35
N THR A 163 -6.21 -5.30 -6.69
CA THR A 163 -5.75 -4.00 -7.19
C THR A 163 -4.24 -3.91 -7.05
N LEU A 164 -3.55 -3.24 -7.99
CA LEU A 164 -2.10 -3.09 -7.95
C LEU A 164 -1.63 -2.51 -6.61
N HIS A 165 -2.34 -1.51 -6.09
CA HIS A 165 -2.01 -0.93 -4.78
C HIS A 165 -2.11 -1.96 -3.64
N ALA A 166 -3.15 -2.80 -3.63
CA ALA A 166 -3.29 -3.85 -2.61
C ALA A 166 -2.19 -4.91 -2.72
N ALA A 167 -1.81 -5.28 -3.95
CA ALA A 167 -0.70 -6.20 -4.20
C ALA A 167 0.63 -5.64 -3.68
N ILE A 168 0.94 -4.38 -3.96
CA ILE A 168 2.14 -3.69 -3.48
C ILE A 168 2.17 -3.65 -1.95
N THR A 169 1.08 -3.25 -1.31
CA THR A 169 0.99 -3.18 0.15
C THR A 169 1.19 -4.56 0.77
N LEU A 170 0.56 -5.61 0.23
CA LEU A 170 0.66 -6.97 0.76
C LEU A 170 2.10 -7.52 0.64
N ILE A 171 2.76 -7.30 -0.49
CA ILE A 171 4.16 -7.72 -0.68
C ILE A 171 5.08 -6.96 0.28
N ALA A 172 4.85 -5.67 0.48
CA ALA A 172 5.65 -4.88 1.42
C ALA A 172 5.43 -5.31 2.88
N GLU A 173 4.20 -5.55 3.29
CA GLU A 173 3.86 -6.08 4.62
C GLU A 173 4.50 -7.45 4.85
N ALA A 174 4.49 -8.34 3.85
CA ALA A 174 5.16 -9.63 3.91
C ALA A 174 6.68 -9.52 4.12
N GLY A 175 7.30 -8.42 3.68
CA GLY A 175 8.71 -8.11 3.89
C GLY A 175 9.01 -7.23 5.12
N GLY A 176 8.00 -6.87 5.92
CA GLY A 176 8.16 -5.96 7.05
C GLY A 176 8.50 -4.51 6.64
N MET A 177 8.07 -4.08 5.45
CA MET A 177 8.37 -2.77 4.88
C MET A 177 7.14 -1.86 4.88
N LYS A 178 7.36 -0.56 5.09
CA LYS A 178 6.30 0.46 5.02
C LYS A 178 6.23 1.03 3.61
N VAL A 179 5.09 0.87 2.94
CA VAL A 179 4.89 1.44 1.59
C VAL A 179 4.19 2.80 1.64
N THR A 180 4.71 3.74 0.84
CA THR A 180 4.06 5.01 0.50
C THR A 180 3.91 5.09 -1.02
N ILE A 181 2.67 5.23 -1.50
CA ILE A 181 2.37 5.30 -2.94
C ILE A 181 2.19 6.77 -3.34
N ALA A 182 2.98 7.23 -4.30
CA ALA A 182 2.85 8.58 -4.83
C ALA A 182 1.52 8.78 -5.58
N PRO A 183 0.92 9.98 -5.54
CA PRO A 183 -0.27 10.29 -6.31
C PRO A 183 0.00 10.14 -7.82
N GLY A 184 -1.02 9.70 -8.56
CA GLY A 184 -0.91 9.46 -10.02
C GLY A 184 -0.35 8.09 -10.41
N THR A 185 -0.05 7.22 -9.46
CA THR A 185 0.28 5.81 -9.74
C THR A 185 -0.95 5.09 -10.33
N PRO A 186 -0.81 4.35 -11.44
CA PRO A 186 -1.91 3.58 -12.01
C PRO A 186 -2.35 2.47 -11.04
N ASN A 187 -3.65 2.19 -10.97
CA ASN A 187 -4.19 1.15 -10.08
C ASN A 187 -5.06 0.12 -10.82
N PRO A 188 -4.51 -0.63 -11.80
CA PRO A 188 -5.24 -1.68 -12.49
C PRO A 188 -5.47 -2.89 -11.58
N THR A 189 -6.40 -3.76 -11.99
CA THR A 189 -6.53 -5.10 -11.40
C THR A 189 -5.45 -6.01 -12.00
N VAL A 190 -4.70 -6.71 -11.15
CA VAL A 190 -3.55 -7.52 -11.51
C VAL A 190 -3.72 -8.96 -11.03
N LYS A 191 -3.04 -9.88 -11.73
CA LYS A 191 -2.88 -11.27 -11.33
C LYS A 191 -1.39 -11.52 -11.15
N ILE A 192 -0.99 -11.97 -9.97
CA ILE A 192 0.42 -12.23 -9.66
C ILE A 192 0.60 -13.64 -9.10
N ASP A 193 1.63 -14.30 -9.60
CA ASP A 193 2.10 -15.60 -9.15
C ASP A 193 3.63 -15.51 -9.06
N PHE A 194 4.15 -15.28 -7.86
CA PHE A 194 5.57 -15.22 -7.57
C PHE A 194 5.93 -16.36 -6.63
N GLU A 195 6.99 -17.10 -6.98
CA GLU A 195 7.51 -18.21 -6.20
C GLU A 195 8.98 -17.95 -5.88
N ASP A 196 9.38 -18.18 -4.63
CA ASP A 196 10.78 -18.10 -4.17
C ASP A 196 11.50 -16.78 -4.47
N MET A 197 10.78 -15.65 -4.44
CA MET A 197 11.37 -14.32 -4.65
C MET A 197 11.42 -13.51 -3.36
N THR A 198 12.38 -12.58 -3.28
CA THR A 198 12.38 -11.60 -2.18
C THR A 198 11.28 -10.56 -2.42
N PRO A 199 10.67 -9.98 -1.36
CA PRO A 199 9.67 -8.93 -1.52
C PRO A 199 10.13 -7.73 -2.35
N LEU A 200 11.42 -7.38 -2.25
CA LEU A 200 12.01 -6.29 -3.02
C LEU A 200 12.08 -6.63 -4.52
N ASP A 201 12.46 -7.86 -4.87
CA ASP A 201 12.52 -8.32 -6.26
C ASP A 201 11.12 -8.40 -6.88
N MET A 202 10.12 -8.86 -6.12
CA MET A 202 8.72 -8.86 -6.56
C MET A 202 8.24 -7.44 -6.87
N LEU A 203 8.51 -6.47 -5.99
CA LEU A 203 8.15 -5.07 -6.19
C LEU A 203 8.86 -4.46 -7.41
N LYS A 204 10.14 -4.80 -7.61
CA LYS A 204 10.91 -4.34 -8.77
C LYS A 204 10.36 -4.91 -10.08
N LYS A 205 9.97 -6.19 -10.09
CA LYS A 205 9.34 -6.85 -11.23
C LYS A 205 7.97 -6.25 -11.55
N LEU A 206 7.13 -6.05 -10.54
CA LEU A 206 5.87 -5.33 -10.69
C LEU A 206 6.06 -3.93 -11.25
N GLY A 207 7.10 -3.21 -10.82
CA GLY A 207 7.43 -1.88 -11.32
C GLY A 207 7.72 -1.87 -12.82
N GLN A 208 8.39 -2.90 -13.31
CA GLN A 208 8.66 -3.07 -14.75
C GLN A 208 7.38 -3.33 -15.55
N ASP A 209 6.50 -4.20 -15.03
CA ASP A 209 5.27 -4.59 -15.73
C ASP A 209 4.20 -3.49 -15.74
N TYR A 210 4.16 -2.65 -14.70
CA TYR A 210 3.11 -1.64 -14.48
C TYR A 210 3.62 -0.20 -14.47
N ALA A 211 4.80 0.05 -15.04
CA ALA A 211 5.37 1.39 -15.24
C ALA A 211 5.47 2.22 -13.93
N PHE A 212 6.07 1.65 -12.89
CA PHE A 212 6.45 2.39 -11.69
C PHE A 212 7.86 2.03 -11.22
N ASN A 213 8.48 2.93 -10.47
CA ASN A 213 9.77 2.74 -9.81
C ASN A 213 9.58 2.65 -8.30
N THR A 214 10.41 1.84 -7.65
CA THR A 214 10.49 1.76 -6.19
C THR A 214 11.80 2.39 -5.71
N LEU A 215 11.70 3.24 -4.69
CA LEU A 215 12.84 3.87 -4.02
C LEU A 215 12.82 3.47 -2.55
N MET A 216 13.97 3.07 -1.99
CA MET A 216 14.11 2.84 -0.55
C MET A 216 14.40 4.17 0.14
N ASP A 217 13.52 4.58 1.06
CA ASP A 217 13.59 5.84 1.81
C ASP A 217 14.04 5.60 3.26
N GLY A 218 15.15 4.89 3.45
CA GLY A 218 15.64 4.51 4.79
C GLY A 218 14.61 3.71 5.61
N ASP A 219 14.93 3.31 6.85
CA ASP A 219 13.98 2.79 7.85
C ASP A 219 12.92 1.76 7.34
N HIS A 220 13.30 0.88 6.41
CA HIS A 220 12.38 -0.08 5.76
C HIS A 220 11.16 0.56 5.07
N ALA A 221 11.26 1.84 4.70
CA ALA A 221 10.26 2.55 3.92
C ALA A 221 10.53 2.44 2.41
N ILE A 222 9.48 2.19 1.63
CA ILE A 222 9.52 2.17 0.17
C ILE A 222 8.56 3.22 -0.36
N LEU A 223 9.09 4.10 -1.23
CA LEU A 223 8.32 5.06 -2.01
C LEU A 223 8.10 4.52 -3.43
N VAL A 224 6.84 4.41 -3.83
CA VAL A 224 6.44 3.97 -5.17
C VAL A 224 6.09 5.21 -6.00
N ILE A 225 6.75 5.38 -7.15
CA ILE A 225 6.59 6.55 -8.03
C ILE A 225 6.23 6.06 -9.45
N PRO A 226 5.24 6.65 -10.13
CA PRO A 226 4.96 6.31 -11.52
C PRO A 226 6.17 6.63 -12.42
N LYS A 227 6.48 5.74 -13.35
CA LYS A 227 7.49 5.96 -14.37
C LYS A 227 6.86 6.89 -15.41
N LYS A 228 7.46 8.07 -15.59
CA LYS A 228 7.04 8.98 -16.65
C LYS A 228 7.65 8.45 -17.95
N ASP A 229 6.83 8.17 -18.95
CA ASP A 229 7.32 7.75 -20.25
C ASP A 229 8.14 8.89 -20.86
N GLU A 230 9.45 8.68 -21.06
CA GLU A 230 10.36 9.66 -21.68
C GLU A 230 10.07 9.83 -23.19
N ASP A 231 9.29 8.92 -23.77
CA ASP A 231 8.94 8.90 -25.18
C ASP A 231 7.96 10.01 -25.61
N ASP A 232 7.31 10.69 -24.65
CA ASP A 232 6.51 11.88 -24.93
C ASP A 232 7.36 13.14 -25.18
N GLU A 233 8.67 13.12 -24.88
CA GLU A 233 9.55 14.30 -24.98
C GLU A 233 10.37 14.37 -26.29
N LEU A 234 10.43 13.28 -27.08
CA LEU A 234 11.27 13.22 -28.30
C LEU A 234 10.54 13.58 -29.60
N MET A 235 9.21 13.72 -29.59
CA MET A 235 8.44 14.02 -30.82
C MET A 235 8.26 15.51 -31.13
N THR A 236 8.82 16.44 -30.33
CA THR A 236 8.60 17.88 -30.55
C THR A 236 9.81 18.66 -31.08
N ASN A 237 10.95 18.01 -31.36
CA ASN A 237 12.21 18.72 -31.71
C ASN A 237 12.69 18.57 -33.17
N GLU A 238 11.86 18.06 -34.11
CA GLU A 238 12.18 18.07 -35.55
C GLU A 238 11.14 18.87 -36.37
N THR A 239 11.06 20.19 -36.17
CA THR A 239 10.79 21.12 -37.29
C THR A 239 11.18 22.54 -36.87
N ARG A 240 12.41 22.95 -37.19
CA ARG A 240 12.78 24.35 -37.32
C ARG A 240 13.70 24.55 -38.51
#